data_AF-A0A235IWJ8-F1
#
_entry.id   AF-A0A235IWJ8-F1
#
_cell.length_a   1.000
_cell.length_b   1.000
_cell.length_c   1.000
_cell.angle_alpha   90.00
_cell.angle_beta   90.00
_cell.angle_gamma   90.00
#
_symmetry.space_group_name_H-M   'P 1'
#
loop_
_entity.id
_entity.type
_entity.pdbx_description
1 polymer ?
#
loop_
_entity_poly.entity_id
_entity_poly.type
_entity_poly.pdbx_seq_one_letter_code
_entity_poly.pdbx_strand_id
1 'polypeptide(L)'
;MKLFAFAAMCAAAIFLPTVASAQEVYHREVNQQHRIAHGVQNGSINKREYRELERREASLNSARRRDLRDGRLNPRERQQLNRRENRISRSIHHDEHN
;
A
#
# COMPACT_ATOMS: atom_id res chain seq x y z
N MET A 1 45.56 37.69 9.97
CA MET A 1 44.82 38.75 9.28
C MET A 1 43.86 38.10 8.30
N LYS A 2 42.68 38.71 8.14
CA LYS A 2 41.50 38.26 7.38
C LYS A 2 41.85 38.01 5.91
N LEU A 3 41.18 37.04 5.26
CA LEU A 3 40.34 37.36 4.09
C LEU A 3 39.42 36.18 3.75
N PHE A 4 38.12 36.47 3.75
CA PHE A 4 37.04 35.65 3.22
C PHE A 4 37.12 35.63 1.68
N ALA A 5 36.90 34.46 1.07
CA ALA A 5 36.57 34.35 -0.35
C ALA A 5 35.38 33.41 -0.52
N PHE A 6 34.22 34.04 -0.72
CA PHE A 6 32.99 33.44 -1.21
C PHE A 6 33.19 33.07 -2.69
N ALA A 7 32.98 31.82 -3.06
CA ALA A 7 32.81 31.42 -4.46
C ALA A 7 31.61 30.49 -4.57
N ALA A 8 30.53 31.06 -5.09
CA ALA A 8 29.30 30.38 -5.49
C ALA A 8 29.54 29.57 -6.76
N MET A 9 29.05 28.31 -6.84
CA MET A 9 28.58 27.75 -8.11
C MET A 9 27.74 26.47 -7.95
N CYS A 10 26.50 26.58 -8.43
CA CYS A 10 25.70 25.57 -9.14
C CYS A 10 25.23 24.26 -8.45
N ALA A 11 23.97 24.33 -8.02
CA ALA A 11 22.86 23.48 -8.47
C ALA A 11 23.11 21.97 -8.70
N ALA A 12 22.56 21.16 -7.81
CA ALA A 12 21.58 20.14 -8.19
C ALA A 12 20.78 19.74 -6.94
N ALA A 13 19.60 20.35 -6.75
CA ALA A 13 18.60 19.77 -5.87
C ALA A 13 18.12 18.47 -6.54
N ILE A 14 18.71 17.35 -6.13
CA ILE A 14 18.25 16.01 -6.52
C ILE A 14 16.90 15.80 -5.84
N PHE A 15 15.82 16.26 -6.49
CA PHE A 15 14.47 15.87 -6.13
C PHE A 15 14.29 14.44 -6.64
N LEU A 16 14.36 13.46 -5.75
CA LEU A 16 13.95 12.08 -6.00
C LEU A 16 12.58 11.82 -5.37
N PRO A 17 11.45 12.25 -5.97
CA PRO A 17 10.13 11.87 -5.48
C PRO A 17 9.76 10.52 -6.09
N THR A 18 10.43 9.41 -5.69
CA THR A 18 10.03 8.09 -6.22
C THR A 18 9.81 6.98 -5.18
N VAL A 19 9.93 7.27 -3.88
CA VAL A 19 9.63 6.26 -2.83
C VAL A 19 8.21 6.34 -2.23
N ALA A 20 7.46 7.42 -2.50
CA ALA A 20 6.17 7.65 -1.84
C ALA A 20 5.09 6.60 -2.20
N SER A 21 5.03 6.11 -3.44
CA SER A 21 3.91 5.24 -3.86
C SER A 21 4.04 3.79 -3.40
N ALA A 22 5.25 3.33 -3.07
CA ALA A 22 5.44 1.98 -2.52
C ALA A 22 5.07 1.94 -1.03
N GLN A 23 5.36 3.03 -0.31
CA GLN A 23 5.08 3.16 1.12
C GLN A 23 3.58 3.23 1.41
N GLU A 24 2.82 4.06 0.70
CA GLU A 24 1.36 4.23 0.92
C GLU A 24 0.56 2.92 0.76
N VAL A 25 0.97 2.06 -0.16
CA VAL A 25 0.30 0.79 -0.45
C VAL A 25 0.57 -0.23 0.66
N TYR A 26 1.80 -0.25 1.21
CA TYR A 26 2.13 -1.10 2.36
C TYR A 26 1.28 -0.75 3.59
N HIS A 27 1.03 0.53 3.83
CA HIS A 27 0.17 0.98 4.93
C HIS A 27 -1.28 0.48 4.81
N ARG A 28 -1.81 0.37 3.58
CA ARG A 28 -3.19 -0.10 3.37
C ARG A 28 -3.37 -1.58 3.67
N GLU A 29 -2.43 -2.43 3.27
CA GLU A 29 -2.47 -3.86 3.57
C GLU A 29 -2.44 -4.11 5.08
N VAL A 30 -1.52 -3.45 5.79
CA VAL A 30 -1.42 -3.54 7.25
C VAL A 30 -2.72 -3.12 7.93
N ASN A 31 -3.33 -2.01 7.48
CA ASN A 31 -4.60 -1.55 8.03
C ASN A 31 -5.76 -2.53 7.78
N GLN A 32 -5.81 -3.17 6.62
CA GLN A 32 -6.82 -4.18 6.32
C GLN A 32 -6.64 -5.43 7.20
N GLN A 33 -5.41 -5.92 7.34
CA GLN A 33 -5.07 -7.03 8.23
C GLN A 33 -5.43 -6.75 9.69
N HIS A 34 -5.18 -5.53 10.19
CA HIS A 34 -5.61 -5.13 11.53
C HIS A 34 -7.13 -5.20 11.72
N ARG A 35 -7.89 -4.74 10.72
CA ARG A 35 -9.36 -4.79 10.75
C ARG A 35 -9.90 -6.22 10.71
N ILE A 36 -9.31 -7.06 9.85
CA ILE A 36 -9.62 -8.49 9.78
C ILE A 36 -9.37 -9.15 11.14
N ALA A 37 -8.19 -8.93 11.73
CA ALA A 37 -7.84 -9.49 13.03
C ALA A 37 -8.79 -9.01 14.15
N HIS A 38 -9.12 -7.72 14.15
CA HIS A 38 -10.06 -7.14 15.11
C HIS A 38 -11.48 -7.74 14.97
N GLY A 39 -11.99 -7.86 13.74
CA GLY A 39 -13.28 -8.49 13.46
C GLY A 39 -13.32 -9.97 13.84
N VAL A 40 -12.23 -10.70 13.65
CA VAL A 40 -12.11 -12.10 14.12
C VAL A 40 -12.10 -12.15 15.65
N GLN A 41 -11.38 -11.23 16.30
CA GLN A 41 -11.25 -11.19 17.76
C GLN A 41 -12.58 -10.85 18.46
N ASN A 42 -13.35 -9.91 17.90
CA ASN A 42 -14.63 -9.50 18.47
C ASN A 42 -15.82 -10.33 17.97
N GLY A 43 -15.59 -11.23 16.99
CA GLY A 43 -16.57 -12.17 16.47
C GLY A 43 -17.45 -11.63 15.33
N SER A 44 -17.26 -10.40 14.86
CA SER A 44 -18.00 -9.88 13.71
C SER A 44 -17.58 -10.52 12.39
N ILE A 45 -16.32 -10.96 12.27
CA ILE A 45 -15.83 -11.73 11.12
C ILE A 45 -15.73 -13.20 11.51
N ASN A 46 -16.52 -14.05 10.86
CA ASN A 46 -16.48 -15.48 11.10
C ASN A 46 -15.34 -16.18 10.32
N LYS A 47 -15.08 -17.45 10.65
CA LYS A 47 -14.00 -18.25 10.04
C LYS A 47 -14.09 -18.37 8.51
N ARG A 48 -15.30 -18.35 7.94
CA ARG A 48 -15.53 -18.46 6.50
C ARG A 48 -15.20 -17.13 5.80
N GLU A 49 -15.66 -16.01 6.34
CA GLU A 49 -15.35 -14.66 5.85
C GLU A 49 -13.85 -14.38 5.96
N TYR A 50 -13.23 -14.68 7.10
CA TYR A 50 -11.78 -14.57 7.29
C TYR A 50 -11.02 -15.28 6.16
N ARG A 51 -11.35 -16.54 5.87
CA ARG A 51 -10.69 -17.31 4.81
C ARG A 51 -10.88 -16.70 3.42
N GLU A 52 -12.03 -16.11 3.15
CA GLU A 52 -12.32 -15.46 1.88
C GLU A 52 -11.55 -14.13 1.75
N LEU A 53 -11.48 -13.33 2.81
CA LEU A 53 -10.70 -12.10 2.88
C LEU A 53 -9.20 -12.37 2.67
N GLU A 54 -8.64 -13.34 3.39
CA GLU A 54 -7.24 -13.77 3.25
C GLU A 54 -6.90 -14.20 1.82
N ARG A 55 -7.81 -14.95 1.17
CA ARG A 55 -7.61 -15.36 -0.24
C ARG A 55 -7.57 -14.17 -1.18
N ARG A 56 -8.43 -13.18 -0.97
CA ARG A 56 -8.49 -11.96 -1.80
C ARG A 56 -7.21 -11.13 -1.64
N GLU A 57 -6.73 -10.97 -0.41
CA GLU A 57 -5.47 -10.27 -0.13
C GLU A 57 -4.25 -11.00 -0.69
N ALA A 58 -4.17 -12.33 -0.53
CA ALA A 58 -3.11 -13.14 -1.13
C ALA A 58 -3.07 -13.04 -2.67
N SER A 59 -4.25 -13.01 -3.32
CA SER A 59 -4.37 -12.81 -4.76
C SER A 59 -3.92 -11.42 -5.20
N LEU A 60 -4.30 -10.38 -4.44
CA LEU A 60 -3.84 -9.00 -4.66
C LEU A 60 -2.32 -8.90 -4.53
N ASN A 61 -1.74 -9.46 -3.48
CA ASN A 61 -0.30 -9.45 -3.24
C ASN A 61 0.47 -10.18 -4.34
N SER A 62 -0.08 -11.29 -4.85
CA SER A 62 0.50 -12.00 -5.98
C SER A 62 0.44 -11.17 -7.26
N ALA A 63 -0.64 -10.45 -7.51
CA ALA A 63 -0.70 -9.50 -8.64
C ALA A 63 0.32 -8.38 -8.47
N ARG A 64 0.39 -7.77 -7.28
CA ARG A 64 1.35 -6.70 -6.98
C ARG A 64 2.79 -7.13 -7.21
N ARG A 65 3.18 -8.34 -6.78
CA ARG A 65 4.52 -8.88 -7.02
C ARG A 65 4.82 -9.06 -8.51
N ARG A 66 3.84 -9.46 -9.32
CA ARG A 66 4.00 -9.56 -10.78
C ARG A 66 4.16 -8.18 -11.42
N ASP A 67 3.35 -7.22 -11.02
CA ASP A 67 3.38 -5.86 -11.57
C ASP A 67 4.67 -5.11 -11.15
N LEU A 68 5.24 -5.45 -9.99
CA LEU A 68 6.53 -4.90 -9.52
C LEU A 68 7.77 -5.59 -10.10
N ARG A 69 7.63 -6.61 -10.96
CA ARG A 69 8.79 -7.35 -11.50
C ARG A 69 9.76 -6.45 -12.25
N ASP A 70 9.25 -5.45 -12.95
CA ASP A 70 10.05 -4.51 -13.73
C ASP A 70 10.50 -3.29 -12.88
N GLY A 71 10.33 -3.40 -11.54
CA GLY A 71 10.81 -2.45 -10.53
C GLY A 71 9.88 -1.25 -10.28
N ARG A 72 8.83 -1.05 -11.10
CA ARG A 72 7.92 0.09 -10.98
C ARG A 72 6.51 -0.25 -11.44
N LEU A 73 5.51 0.29 -10.73
CA LEU A 73 4.11 0.26 -11.16
C LEU A 73 3.82 1.41 -12.12
N ASN A 74 3.33 1.09 -13.32
CA ASN A 74 2.78 2.09 -14.22
C ASN A 74 1.43 2.63 -13.67
N PRO A 75 0.93 3.77 -14.19
CA PRO A 75 -0.31 4.37 -13.68
C PRO A 75 -1.55 3.47 -13.78
N ARG A 76 -1.63 2.59 -14.79
CA ARG A 76 -2.77 1.68 -15.00
C ARG A 76 -2.76 0.53 -13.98
N GLU A 77 -1.60 -0.07 -13.73
CA GLU A 77 -1.40 -1.11 -12.70
C GLU A 77 -1.73 -0.57 -11.32
N ARG A 78 -1.22 0.62 -11.00
CA ARG A 78 -1.52 1.30 -9.73
C ARG A 78 -3.02 1.53 -9.55
N GLN A 79 -3.70 1.99 -10.59
CA GLN A 79 -5.15 2.17 -10.55
C GLN A 79 -5.88 0.84 -10.36
N GLN A 80 -5.43 -0.23 -11.03
CA GLN A 80 -6.03 -1.55 -10.88
C GLN A 80 -5.86 -2.12 -9.47
N LEU A 81 -4.65 -2.01 -8.89
CA LEU A 81 -4.36 -2.41 -7.51
C LEU A 81 -5.23 -1.62 -6.52
N ASN A 82 -5.28 -0.30 -6.65
CA ASN A 82 -6.11 0.56 -5.80
C ASN A 82 -7.60 0.19 -5.88
N ARG A 83 -8.13 -0.13 -7.07
CA ARG A 83 -9.52 -0.58 -7.24
C ARG A 83 -9.79 -1.92 -6.58
N ARG A 84 -8.79 -2.82 -6.52
CA ARG A 84 -8.91 -4.12 -5.86
C ARG A 84 -8.83 -3.97 -4.34
N GLU A 85 -7.89 -3.18 -3.82
CA GLU A 85 -7.83 -2.82 -2.39
C GLU A 85 -9.13 -2.20 -1.91
N ASN A 86 -9.69 -1.24 -2.66
CA ASN A 86 -10.96 -0.61 -2.29
C ASN A 86 -12.14 -1.61 -2.29
N ARG A 87 -12.08 -2.70 -3.06
CA ARG A 87 -13.10 -3.75 -3.02
C ARG A 87 -12.93 -4.62 -1.78
N ILE A 88 -11.71 -5.02 -1.46
CA ILE A 88 -11.40 -5.79 -0.24
C ILE A 88 -11.81 -4.99 0.99
N SER A 89 -11.42 -3.71 1.07
CA SER A 89 -11.79 -2.83 2.18
C SER A 89 -13.29 -2.73 2.42
N ARG A 90 -14.10 -2.68 1.34
CA ARG A 90 -15.57 -2.72 1.42
C ARG A 90 -16.10 -4.07 1.90
N SER A 91 -15.50 -5.18 1.46
CA SER A 91 -15.85 -6.50 1.98
C SER A 91 -15.57 -6.61 3.47
N ILE A 92 -14.39 -6.18 3.93
CA ILE A 92 -14.08 -6.14 5.37
C ILE A 92 -15.11 -5.30 6.12
N HIS A 93 -15.51 -4.14 5.58
CA HIS A 93 -16.50 -3.30 6.25
C HIS A 93 -17.88 -3.96 6.32
N HIS A 94 -18.30 -4.64 5.25
CA HIS A 94 -19.53 -5.40 5.25
C HIS A 94 -19.49 -6.52 6.28
N ASP A 95 -18.43 -7.33 6.24
CA ASP A 95 -18.25 -8.47 7.15
C ASP A 95 -18.17 -8.01 8.62
N GLU A 96 -17.54 -6.86 8.92
CA GLU A 96 -17.49 -6.27 10.26
C GLU A 96 -18.87 -5.87 10.84
N HIS A 97 -19.89 -5.68 10.01
CA HIS A 97 -21.21 -5.13 10.38
C HIS A 97 -22.38 -6.08 10.07
N ASN A 98 -22.10 -7.33 9.71
CA ASN A 98 -23.11 -8.33 9.37
C ASN A 98 -23.71 -9.05 10.58
#